data_AF-Q1YTK1-F1
#
_entry.id   AF-Q1YTK1-F1
#
_cell.length_a   1.000
_cell.length_b   1.000
_cell.length_c   1.000
_cell.angle_alpha   90.00
_cell.angle_beta   90.00
_cell.angle_gamma   90.00
#
_symmetry.space_group_name_H-M   'P 1'
#
loop_
_entity.id
_entity.type
_entity.pdbx_description
1 polymer ?
#
loop_
_entity_poly.entity_id
_entity_poly.type
_entity_poly.pdbx_seq_one_letter_code
_entity_poly.pdbx_strand_id
1 'polypeptide(L)'
;MVYRPQVGKSIISKYLNAAFGIRLNGSLSYVCEAHGKANAITDFEVEIQGALVKGVDMISWNDAGLITECKLMISLLYMVSITHQKMSTMLKGHKKSLSAKV
;
A
#
# COMPACT_ATOMS: atom_id res chain seq x y z
N MET A 1 -0.12 -1.47 14.10
CA MET A 1 0.27 -2.45 13.05
C MET A 1 -0.07 -3.84 13.53
N VAL A 2 -0.72 -4.65 12.70
CA VAL A 2 -0.99 -6.07 13.00
C VAL A 2 0.17 -6.87 12.42
N TYR A 3 1.04 -7.39 13.29
CA TYR A 3 2.17 -8.24 12.87
C TYR A 3 1.94 -9.73 13.16
N ARG A 4 0.92 -10.05 13.98
CA ARG A 4 0.54 -11.44 14.27
C ARG A 4 -0.44 -11.94 13.21
N PRO A 5 -0.21 -13.12 12.61
CA PRO A 5 -1.19 -13.75 11.72
C PRO A 5 -2.55 -13.86 12.40
N GLN A 6 -3.60 -13.44 11.71
CA GLN A 6 -4.97 -13.57 12.19
C GLN A 6 -5.52 -14.91 11.72
N VAL A 7 -6.08 -15.68 12.64
CA VAL A 7 -6.63 -17.01 12.34
C VAL A 7 -8.14 -16.98 12.55
N GLY A 8 -8.86 -17.51 11.57
CA GLY A 8 -10.30 -17.67 11.61
C GLY A 8 -11.04 -16.73 10.65
N LYS A 9 -12.08 -17.29 10.01
CA LYS A 9 -12.86 -16.62 8.97
C LYS A 9 -13.46 -15.29 9.44
N SER A 10 -14.03 -15.24 10.64
CA SER A 10 -14.73 -14.04 11.14
C SER A 10 -13.81 -12.82 11.24
N ILE A 11 -12.62 -12.98 11.83
CA ILE A 11 -11.69 -11.86 12.00
C ILE A 11 -11.06 -11.44 10.67
N ILE A 12 -10.69 -12.41 9.83
CA ILE A 12 -10.14 -12.15 8.49
C ILE A 12 -11.17 -11.38 7.64
N SER A 13 -12.44 -11.81 7.64
CA SER A 13 -13.51 -11.11 6.91
C SER A 13 -13.70 -9.67 7.38
N LYS A 14 -13.60 -9.39 8.70
CA LYS A 14 -13.67 -8.01 9.21
C LYS A 14 -12.52 -7.15 8.69
N TYR A 15 -11.30 -7.69 8.71
CA TYR A 15 -10.12 -6.97 8.19
C TYR A 15 -10.21 -6.74 6.67
N LEU A 16 -10.62 -7.73 5.90
CA LEU A 16 -10.81 -7.60 4.46
C LEU A 16 -11.88 -6.56 4.14
N ASN A 17 -13.03 -6.59 4.83
CA ASN A 17 -14.08 -5.58 4.65
C ASN A 17 -13.59 -4.16 4.98
N ALA A 18 -12.83 -4.00 6.05
CA ALA A 18 -12.25 -2.71 6.40
C ALA A 18 -11.24 -2.23 5.33
N ALA A 19 -10.40 -3.14 4.82
CA ALA A 19 -9.46 -2.83 3.75
C ALA A 19 -10.19 -2.43 2.46
N PHE A 20 -11.25 -3.14 2.08
CA PHE A 20 -12.09 -2.79 0.93
C PHE A 20 -12.77 -1.43 1.09
N GLY A 21 -13.28 -1.10 2.28
CA GLY A 21 -13.88 0.20 2.54
C GLY A 21 -12.91 1.38 2.34
N ILE A 22 -11.62 1.16 2.56
CA ILE A 22 -10.58 2.18 2.33
C ILE A 22 -10.18 2.23 0.86
N ARG A 23 -10.08 1.06 0.19
CA ARG A 23 -9.56 0.95 -1.18
C ARG A 23 -10.59 1.25 -2.27
N LEU A 24 -11.85 0.90 -2.07
CA LEU A 24 -12.93 1.05 -3.07
C LEU A 24 -13.45 2.49 -3.12
N ASN A 25 -12.55 3.47 -3.19
CA ASN A 25 -12.85 4.89 -3.25
C ASN A 25 -12.84 5.46 -4.69
N GLY A 26 -12.71 4.58 -5.69
CA GLY A 26 -12.66 4.95 -7.12
C GLY A 26 -11.25 5.14 -7.69
N SER A 27 -10.21 5.17 -6.86
CA SER A 27 -8.81 5.33 -7.31
C SER A 27 -8.01 4.02 -7.35
N LEU A 28 -8.61 2.89 -6.97
CA LEU A 28 -7.95 1.59 -6.97
C LEU A 28 -7.65 1.13 -8.39
N SER A 29 -6.39 0.82 -8.66
CA SER A 29 -5.92 0.26 -9.92
C SER A 29 -5.03 -0.96 -9.66
N TYR A 30 -5.29 -2.06 -10.36
CA TYR A 30 -4.40 -3.22 -10.37
C TYR A 30 -3.35 -3.04 -11.45
N VAL A 31 -2.08 -3.13 -11.06
CA VAL A 31 -0.93 -2.84 -11.93
C VAL A 31 -0.30 -4.11 -12.48
N CYS A 32 -0.29 -5.17 -11.68
CA CYS A 32 0.28 -6.46 -12.05
C CYS A 32 -0.53 -7.58 -11.40
N GLU A 33 -0.75 -8.66 -12.12
CA GLU A 33 -1.39 -9.86 -11.61
C GLU A 33 -0.58 -11.08 -12.04
N ALA A 34 -0.28 -11.95 -11.07
CA ALA A 34 0.42 -13.21 -11.29
C ALA A 34 -0.40 -14.35 -10.70
N HIS A 35 -0.68 -15.37 -11.51
CA HIS A 35 -1.45 -16.53 -11.10
C HIS A 35 -0.57 -17.77 -11.08
N GLY A 36 -0.53 -18.44 -9.92
CA GLY A 36 0.00 -19.79 -9.79
C GLY A 36 -1.13 -20.83 -9.78
N LYS A 37 -0.77 -22.09 -9.58
CA LYS A 37 -1.74 -23.19 -9.53
C LYS A 37 -2.69 -23.10 -8.32
N ALA A 38 -2.20 -22.57 -7.20
CA ALA A 38 -2.91 -22.53 -5.92
C ALA A 38 -2.84 -21.16 -5.23
N ASN A 39 -2.43 -20.13 -5.98
CA ASN A 39 -2.31 -18.77 -5.45
C ASN A 39 -2.44 -17.71 -6.56
N ALA A 40 -2.75 -16.49 -6.12
CA ALA A 40 -2.70 -15.29 -6.95
C ALA A 40 -2.02 -14.18 -6.16
N ILE A 41 -1.23 -13.38 -6.86
CA ILE A 41 -0.56 -12.18 -6.34
C ILE A 41 -0.98 -11.03 -7.22
N THR A 42 -1.48 -9.96 -6.61
CA THR A 42 -1.92 -8.76 -7.33
C THR A 42 -1.29 -7.52 -6.72
N ASP A 43 -0.57 -6.77 -7.54
CA ASP A 43 -0.05 -5.46 -7.19
C ASP A 43 -1.13 -4.42 -7.46
N PHE A 44 -1.36 -3.53 -6.50
CA PHE A 44 -2.34 -2.45 -6.63
C PHE A 44 -1.77 -1.10 -6.23
N GLU A 45 -2.38 -0.06 -6.76
CA GLU A 45 -2.18 1.34 -6.39
C GLU A 45 -3.52 1.96 -6.04
N VAL A 46 -3.54 2.81 -5.01
CA VAL A 46 -4.74 3.49 -4.55
C VAL A 46 -4.37 4.82 -3.90
N GLU A 47 -5.19 5.84 -4.09
CA GLU A 47 -5.03 7.11 -3.39
C GLU A 47 -5.76 7.07 -2.05
N ILE A 48 -5.04 7.37 -0.96
CA ILE A 48 -5.60 7.46 0.39
C ILE A 48 -5.16 8.80 0.98
N GLN A 49 -6.11 9.70 1.25
CA GLN A 49 -5.84 11.03 1.81
C GLN A 49 -4.80 11.84 1.02
N GLY A 50 -4.85 11.79 -0.32
CA GLY A 50 -3.92 12.51 -1.19
C GLY A 50 -2.54 11.84 -1.34
N ALA A 51 -2.35 10.65 -0.76
CA ALA A 51 -1.12 9.88 -0.90
C ALA A 51 -1.35 8.66 -1.81
N LEU A 52 -0.46 8.46 -2.78
CA LEU A 52 -0.43 7.25 -3.58
C LEU A 52 0.14 6.11 -2.72
N VAL A 53 -0.69 5.12 -2.45
CA VAL A 53 -0.34 3.92 -1.69
C VAL A 53 -0.25 2.75 -2.66
N LYS A 54 0.88 2.03 -2.61
CA LYS A 54 1.04 0.77 -3.34
C LYS A 54 0.94 -0.40 -2.40
N GLY A 55 0.37 -1.50 -2.84
CA GLY A 55 0.32 -2.71 -2.05
C GLY A 55 0.28 -3.96 -2.91
N VAL A 56 0.37 -5.09 -2.23
CA VAL A 56 0.30 -6.43 -2.81
C VAL A 56 -0.69 -7.23 -2.00
N ASP A 57 -1.68 -7.80 -2.67
CA ASP A 57 -2.54 -8.85 -2.10
C ASP A 57 -2.01 -10.20 -2.60
N MET A 58 -1.84 -11.15 -1.69
CA MET A 58 -1.54 -12.54 -2.01
C MET A 58 -2.61 -13.43 -1.39
N ILE A 59 -3.25 -14.22 -2.23
CA ILE A 59 -4.32 -15.14 -1.83
C ILE A 59 -3.88 -16.56 -2.22
N SER A 60 -3.97 -17.49 -1.28
CA SER A 60 -3.74 -18.92 -1.52
C SER A 60 -5.03 -19.70 -1.28
N TRP A 61 -5.23 -20.79 -2.02
CA TRP A 61 -6.36 -21.69 -1.88
C TRP A 61 -5.95 -23.16 -1.91
N ASN A 62 -6.83 -24.04 -1.41
CA ASN A 62 -6.65 -25.49 -1.49
C ASN A 62 -7.25 -26.08 -2.77
N ASP A 63 -7.12 -27.40 -2.95
CA ASP A 63 -7.65 -28.12 -4.12
C ASP A 63 -9.18 -28.05 -4.25
N ALA A 64 -9.90 -27.73 -3.16
CA ALA A 64 -11.33 -27.49 -3.17
C ALA A 64 -11.70 -26.04 -3.54
N GLY A 65 -10.71 -25.19 -3.89
CA GLY A 65 -10.91 -23.78 -4.24
C GLY A 65 -11.21 -22.88 -3.04
N LEU A 66 -10.99 -23.35 -1.80
CA LEU A 66 -11.22 -22.57 -0.60
C LEU A 66 -9.96 -21.81 -0.20
N ILE A 67 -10.12 -20.52 0.12
CA ILE A 67 -9.03 -19.66 0.59
C ILE A 67 -8.44 -20.20 1.90
N THR A 68 -7.14 -20.43 1.90
CA THR A 68 -6.36 -20.90 3.06
C THR A 68 -5.51 -19.79 3.67
N GLU A 69 -5.13 -18.80 2.88
CA GLU A 69 -4.27 -17.70 3.34
C GLU A 69 -4.58 -16.41 2.56
N CYS A 70 -4.61 -15.29 3.28
CA CYS A 70 -4.60 -13.95 2.71
C CYS A 70 -3.47 -13.14 3.34
N LYS A 71 -2.53 -12.70 2.52
CA LYS A 71 -1.46 -11.78 2.91
C LYS A 71 -1.67 -10.45 2.22
N LEU A 72 -1.59 -9.38 3.01
CA LEU A 72 -1.66 -8.00 2.53
C LEU A 72 -0.37 -7.29 2.91
N MET A 73 0.29 -6.70 1.93
CA MET A 73 1.47 -5.88 2.11
C MET A 73 1.21 -4.48 1.55
N ILE A 74 1.68 -3.44 2.26
CA ILE A 74 1.58 -2.06 1.82
C ILE A 74 2.98 -1.45 1.82
N SER A 75 3.35 -0.81 0.72
CA SER A 75 4.60 -0.07 0.59
C SER A 75 4.47 1.31 1.24
N LEU A 76 5.40 1.64 2.13
CA LEU A 76 5.44 2.91 2.86
C LEU A 76 6.17 4.04 2.09
N LEU A 77 6.65 3.78 0.87
CA LEU A 77 7.65 4.61 0.19
C LEU A 77 7.18 6.01 -0.27
N TYR A 78 5.88 6.33 -0.24
CA TYR A 78 5.39 7.63 -0.73
C TYR A 78 5.47 8.77 0.32
N MET A 79 5.29 8.50 1.61
CA MET A 79 5.36 9.56 2.65
C MET A 79 6.78 10.10 2.87
N VAL A 80 7.79 9.24 2.65
CA VAL A 80 9.19 9.62 2.79
C VAL A 80 9.61 10.54 1.62
N SER A 81 9.13 10.31 0.40
CA SER A 81 9.53 11.10 -0.78
C SER A 81 8.98 12.53 -0.73
N ILE A 82 7.73 12.74 -0.29
CA ILE A 82 7.14 14.08 -0.12
C ILE A 82 7.94 14.89 0.90
N THR A 83 8.37 14.26 1.99
CA THR A 83 9.18 14.92 3.02
C THR A 83 10.53 15.32 2.46
N HIS A 84 11.24 14.41 1.77
CA HIS A 84 12.52 14.71 1.13
C HIS A 84 12.40 15.80 0.04
N GLN A 85 11.32 15.81 -0.74
CA GLN A 85 11.08 16.81 -1.78
C GLN A 85 10.77 18.20 -1.20
N LYS A 86 9.97 18.27 -0.14
CA LYS A 86 9.69 19.52 0.59
C LYS A 86 10.95 20.05 1.29
N MET A 87 11.73 19.16 1.92
CA MET A 87 13.01 19.54 2.56
C MET A 87 14.04 20.01 1.52
N SER A 88 14.16 19.33 0.38
CA SER A 88 15.05 19.74 -0.72
C SER A 88 14.69 21.14 -1.26
N THR A 89 13.39 21.42 -1.41
CA THR A 89 12.90 22.73 -1.83
C THR A 89 13.23 23.82 -0.80
N MET A 90 13.05 23.54 0.49
CA MET A 90 13.35 24.47 1.58
C MET A 90 14.86 24.75 1.72
N LEU A 91 15.71 23.72 1.52
CA LEU A 91 17.17 23.85 1.54
C LEU A 91 17.72 24.60 0.32
N LYS A 92 17.12 24.43 -0.86
CA LYS A 92 17.46 25.23 -2.05
C LYS A 92 17.08 26.71 -1.88
N GLY A 93 15.98 27.00 -1.18
CA GLY A 93 15.59 28.37 -0.81
C GLY A 93 16.60 29.08 0.10
N HIS A 94 17.21 28.36 1.04
CA HIS A 94 18.20 28.93 1.97
C HIS A 94 19.54 29.30 1.31
N LYS A 95 19.98 28.60 0.25
CA LYS A 95 21.20 28.97 -0.48
C LYS A 95 21.07 30.31 -1.22
N LYS A 96 19.87 30.69 -1.68
CA LYS A 96 19.64 32.00 -2.34
C LYS A 96 19.66 33.18 -1.36
N SER A 97 19.32 32.95 -0.08
CA SER A 97 19.26 34.01 0.93
C SER A 97 20.64 34.39 1.49
N LEU A 98 21.63 33.47 1.49
CA LEU A 98 22.97 33.77 2.02
C LEU A 98 23.90 34.44 1.00
N SER A 99 23.59 34.37 -0.30
CA SER A 99 24.42 34.98 -1.36
C SER A 99 24.03 36.43 -1.71
N ALA A 100 23.01 36.99 -1.05
CA ALA A 100 22.51 38.35 -1.29
C ALA A 100 22.90 39.34 -0.17
N LYS A 101 23.90 39.00 0.66
CA LYS A 101 24.30 39.81 1.83
C LYS A 101 25.81 39.96 2.01
N VAL A 102 26.58 39.92 0.92
CA VAL A 102 28.00 40.33 0.89
C VAL A 102 28.21 41.29 -0.27
#